data_AF-A0A2E7B2C5-F1
#
_entry.id   AF-A0A2E7B2C5-F1
#
_cell.length_a   1.000
_cell.length_b   1.000
_cell.length_c   1.000
_cell.angle_alpha   90.00
_cell.angle_beta   90.00
_cell.angle_gamma   90.00
#
_symmetry.space_group_name_H-M   'P 1'
#
loop_
_entity.id
_entity.type
_entity.pdbx_description
1 polymer ?
#
loop_
_entity_poly.entity_id
_entity_poly.type
_entity_poly.pdbx_seq_one_letter_code
_entity_poly.pdbx_strand_id
1 'polypeptide(L)'
;MDILTAADLLLTNNQVEDHEQRILLNEFRRFLSHDSTGVKGFDRMPSEWPELIRDLGAGAHLTNQSEHLTKVIRAWHLELQNLSLVLSRQIGVPASVKLSRAEERNPDDRLKNSCSDFLKNQCLTGVLFIPEAAANIDVSVDVRARTFSVGAKLDAPADRKRTTSKINWLLSQIKDVPPENTFIRVHWPRRAYTQHTLAELRQDVNIAAGAYSDLTPSALEVVVVKHTDRRFTQVTGFVEDIEKIVPEFYGSIGSRLKAWQPPAPTIRPERNDRSDVSREAISEDAEETAAELSNQPDPQTQKKKFWF
;
A
#
# COMPACT_ATOMS: atom_id res chain seq x y z
N MET A 1 18.26 -7.36 4.48
CA MET A 1 17.56 -8.62 4.82
C MET A 1 18.32 -9.26 5.96
N ASP A 2 17.64 -9.67 7.02
CA ASP A 2 18.24 -10.29 8.20
C ASP A 2 18.65 -11.75 7.93
N ILE A 3 19.76 -12.20 8.52
CA ILE A 3 20.34 -13.54 8.29
C ILE A 3 19.40 -14.65 8.72
N LEU A 4 18.70 -14.50 9.85
CA LEU A 4 17.74 -15.49 10.33
C LEU A 4 16.58 -15.63 9.35
N THR A 5 16.08 -14.49 8.86
CA THR A 5 14.98 -14.47 7.88
C THR A 5 15.42 -15.07 6.55
N ALA A 6 16.63 -14.78 6.09
CA ALA A 6 17.16 -15.37 4.87
C ALA A 6 17.30 -16.90 4.98
N ALA A 7 17.84 -17.40 6.10
CA ALA A 7 17.95 -18.83 6.36
C ALA A 7 16.57 -19.51 6.39
N ASP A 8 15.59 -18.89 7.05
CA ASP A 8 14.23 -19.41 7.14
C ASP A 8 13.52 -19.46 5.78
N LEU A 9 13.66 -18.42 4.96
CA LEU A 9 13.10 -18.38 3.61
C LEU A 9 13.72 -19.44 2.69
N LEU A 10 15.05 -19.61 2.72
CA LEU A 10 15.74 -20.62 1.92
C LEU A 10 15.26 -22.05 2.28
N LEU A 11 15.07 -22.33 3.57
CA LEU A 11 14.56 -23.61 4.05
C LEU A 11 13.08 -23.81 3.67
N THR A 12 12.24 -22.80 3.89
CA THR A 12 10.79 -22.87 3.63
C THR A 12 10.48 -23.05 2.14
N ASN A 13 11.26 -22.40 1.28
CA ASN A 13 11.07 -22.44 -0.16
C ASN A 13 11.84 -23.59 -0.84
N ASN A 14 12.47 -24.49 -0.08
CA ASN A 14 13.31 -25.59 -0.59
C ASN A 14 14.37 -25.11 -1.60
N GLN A 15 15.00 -23.96 -1.35
CA GLN A 15 16.00 -23.36 -2.23
C GLN A 15 17.42 -23.88 -1.97
N VAL A 16 17.56 -24.90 -1.12
CA VAL A 16 18.83 -25.58 -0.82
C VAL A 16 18.71 -27.03 -1.31
N GLU A 17 19.36 -27.32 -2.43
CA GLU A 17 19.31 -28.64 -3.08
C GLU A 17 20.09 -29.70 -2.29
N ASP A 18 21.26 -29.33 -1.76
CA ASP A 18 22.13 -30.25 -1.02
C ASP A 18 21.57 -30.59 0.37
N HIS A 19 21.48 -31.88 0.67
CA HIS A 19 20.88 -32.38 1.90
C HIS A 19 21.67 -31.97 3.15
N GLU A 20 23.01 -32.01 3.09
CA GLU A 20 23.87 -31.68 4.23
C GLU A 20 23.82 -30.17 4.52
N GLN A 21 23.89 -29.34 3.48
CA GLN A 21 23.73 -27.89 3.58
C GLN A 21 22.38 -27.53 4.19
N ARG A 22 21.31 -28.24 3.83
CA ARG A 22 19.98 -28.01 4.40
C ARG A 22 19.92 -28.37 5.88
N ILE A 23 20.56 -29.46 6.31
CA ILE A 23 20.68 -29.81 7.75
C ILE A 23 21.46 -28.73 8.49
N LEU A 24 22.62 -28.31 7.96
CA LEU A 24 23.45 -27.28 8.58
C LEU A 24 22.72 -25.94 8.68
N LEU A 25 22.01 -25.54 7.63
CA LEU A 25 21.23 -24.30 7.62
C LEU A 25 20.07 -24.35 8.63
N ASN A 26 19.42 -25.51 8.79
CA ASN A 26 18.39 -25.71 9.80
C ASN A 26 18.96 -25.64 11.23
N GLU A 27 20.13 -26.24 11.47
CA GLU A 27 20.82 -26.11 12.77
C GLU A 27 21.27 -24.67 13.03
N PHE A 28 21.73 -23.95 12.01
CA PHE A 28 22.07 -22.54 12.13
C PHE A 28 20.85 -21.68 12.46
N ARG A 29 19.71 -21.93 11.80
CA ARG A 29 18.43 -21.29 12.16
C ARG A 29 18.06 -21.61 13.61
N ARG A 30 18.13 -22.88 14.02
CA ARG A 30 17.84 -23.32 15.40
C ARG A 30 18.73 -22.62 16.42
N PHE A 31 20.02 -22.50 16.11
CA PHE A 31 20.99 -21.78 16.93
C PHE A 31 20.57 -20.31 17.06
N LEU A 32 20.38 -19.60 15.95
CA LEU A 32 20.02 -18.17 15.96
C LEU A 32 18.71 -17.88 16.70
N SER A 33 17.71 -18.78 16.63
CA SER A 33 16.42 -18.63 17.32
C SER A 33 16.46 -18.99 18.82
N HIS A 34 17.57 -19.48 19.35
CA HIS A 34 17.66 -19.85 20.76
C HIS A 34 17.85 -18.62 21.65
N ASP A 35 17.09 -18.50 22.76
CA ASP A 35 17.12 -17.33 23.66
C ASP A 35 18.53 -16.92 24.13
N SER A 36 19.43 -17.91 24.27
CA SER A 36 20.81 -17.70 24.69
C SER A 36 21.70 -16.95 23.68
N THR A 37 21.29 -16.81 22.41
CA THR A 37 22.06 -16.03 21.43
C THR A 37 21.91 -14.53 21.64
N GLY A 38 20.90 -14.09 22.40
CA GLY A 38 20.57 -12.69 22.56
C GLY A 38 20.09 -12.01 21.28
N VAL A 39 19.89 -12.76 20.18
CA VAL A 39 19.31 -12.26 18.93
C VAL A 39 17.80 -12.13 19.13
N LYS A 40 17.38 -10.98 19.66
CA LYS A 40 15.96 -10.63 19.80
C LYS A 40 15.60 -9.58 18.77
N GLY A 41 14.39 -9.71 18.20
CA GLY A 41 13.80 -8.67 17.38
C GLY A 41 13.49 -7.41 18.18
N PHE A 42 12.89 -6.42 17.53
CA PHE A 42 12.40 -5.23 18.23
C PHE A 42 11.17 -5.64 19.07
N ASP A 43 11.30 -5.64 20.40
CA ASP A 43 10.27 -6.16 21.31
C ASP A 43 9.60 -5.07 22.16
N ARG A 44 10.15 -3.84 22.16
CA ARG A 44 9.62 -2.73 22.94
C ARG A 44 9.97 -1.36 22.36
N MET A 45 9.02 -0.45 22.50
CA MET A 45 9.27 0.98 22.34
C MET A 45 10.23 1.53 23.41
N PRO A 46 10.90 2.66 23.16
CA PRO A 46 11.78 3.30 24.13
C PRO A 46 10.99 3.83 25.34
N SER A 47 11.69 4.06 26.45
CA SER A 47 11.12 4.63 27.69
C SER A 47 10.41 5.98 27.49
N GLU A 48 10.78 6.69 26.43
CA GLU A 48 10.27 7.98 26.01
C GLU A 48 8.88 7.90 25.35
N TRP A 49 8.41 6.71 24.98
CA TRP A 49 7.12 6.54 24.30
C TRP A 49 5.90 7.00 25.14
N PRO A 50 5.75 6.59 26.41
CA PRO A 50 4.71 7.13 27.29
C PRO A 50 4.81 8.64 27.50
N GLU A 51 6.03 9.17 27.59
CA GLU A 51 6.28 10.59 27.79
C GLU A 51 5.83 11.40 26.57
N LEU A 52 6.18 10.95 25.35
CA LEU A 52 5.74 11.56 24.11
C LEU A 52 4.21 11.61 24.00
N ILE A 53 3.52 10.51 24.33
CA ILE A 53 2.05 10.47 24.31
C ILE A 53 1.46 11.46 25.32
N ARG A 54 2.02 11.52 26.53
CA ARG A 54 1.57 12.44 27.58
C ARG A 54 1.73 13.90 27.14
N ASP A 55 2.89 14.23 26.58
CA ASP A 55 3.23 15.59 26.16
C ASP A 55 2.33 16.03 24.98
N LEU A 56 2.05 15.13 24.03
CA LEU A 56 1.06 15.36 22.97
C LEU A 56 -0.35 15.57 23.53
N GLY A 57 -0.76 14.77 24.52
CA GLY A 57 -2.06 14.89 25.18
C GLY A 57 -2.23 16.19 25.97
N ALA A 58 -1.13 16.73 26.52
CA ALA A 58 -1.09 18.01 27.21
C ALA A 58 -1.02 19.22 26.26
N GLY A 59 -0.88 19.00 24.94
CA GLY A 59 -0.70 20.07 23.96
C GLY A 59 0.69 20.70 23.97
N ALA A 60 1.71 19.98 24.45
CA ALA A 60 3.07 20.47 24.47
C ALA A 60 3.60 20.70 23.04
N HIS A 61 4.36 21.78 22.85
CA HIS A 61 5.03 22.05 21.58
C HIS A 61 6.28 21.20 21.43
N LEU A 62 6.16 20.11 20.68
CA LEU A 62 7.30 19.31 20.26
C LEU A 62 8.06 20.01 19.12
N THR A 63 9.39 19.93 19.17
CA THR A 63 10.26 20.47 18.11
C THR A 63 11.03 19.33 17.44
N ASN A 64 11.54 19.56 16.24
CA ASN A 64 12.39 18.58 15.53
C ASN A 64 13.71 18.28 16.26
N GLN A 65 14.06 19.08 17.27
CA GLN A 65 15.25 18.90 18.11
C GLN A 65 14.96 18.10 19.38
N SER A 66 13.70 17.70 19.60
CA SER A 66 13.34 16.87 20.74
C SER A 66 14.08 15.52 20.66
N GLU A 67 14.87 15.24 21.68
CA GLU A 67 15.59 13.97 21.82
C GLU A 67 14.61 12.80 21.97
N HIS A 68 13.55 12.97 22.77
CA HIS A 68 12.55 11.92 22.99
C HIS A 68 11.78 11.60 21.70
N LEU A 69 11.42 12.61 20.88
CA LEU A 69 10.81 12.38 19.57
C LEU A 69 11.75 11.59 18.66
N THR A 70 13.02 12.00 18.58
CA THR A 70 14.02 11.35 17.72
C THR A 70 14.20 9.88 18.08
N LYS A 71 14.24 9.55 19.38
CA LYS A 71 14.33 8.17 19.86
C LYS A 71 13.09 7.34 19.47
N VAL A 72 11.89 7.89 19.62
CA VAL A 72 10.64 7.21 19.22
C VAL A 72 10.58 6.98 17.70
N ILE A 73 11.00 7.94 16.89
CA ILE A 73 11.00 7.78 15.42
C ILE A 73 12.03 6.72 14.97
N ARG A 74 13.21 6.67 15.60
CA ARG A 74 14.20 5.61 15.35
C ARG A 74 13.64 4.24 15.71
N ALA A 75 13.00 4.14 16.87
CA ALA A 75 12.31 2.93 17.30
C ALA A 75 11.21 2.51 16.32
N TRP A 76 10.41 3.44 15.82
CA TRP A 76 9.44 3.19 14.77
C TRP A 76 10.06 2.64 13.48
N HIS A 77 11.22 3.18 13.05
CA HIS A 77 11.92 2.67 11.87
C HIS A 77 12.48 1.25 12.07
N LEU A 78 12.93 0.93 13.28
CA LEU A 78 13.34 -0.43 13.65
C LEU A 78 12.14 -1.37 13.66
N GLU A 79 11.01 -0.91 14.20
CA GLU A 79 9.79 -1.71 14.24
C GLU A 79 9.23 -1.99 12.84
N LEU A 80 9.22 -1.01 11.93
CA LEU A 80 8.87 -1.26 10.53
C LEU A 80 9.75 -2.32 9.86
N GLN A 81 11.06 -2.31 10.15
CA GLN A 81 11.97 -3.33 9.66
C GLN A 81 11.63 -4.69 10.26
N ASN A 82 11.42 -4.75 11.58
CA ASN A 82 11.04 -5.97 12.28
C ASN A 82 9.72 -6.56 11.75
N LEU A 83 8.68 -5.74 11.56
CA LEU A 83 7.42 -6.11 10.92
C LEU A 83 7.63 -6.72 9.53
N SER A 84 8.50 -6.12 8.71
CA SER A 84 8.80 -6.69 7.38
C SER A 84 9.46 -8.08 7.46
N LEU A 85 10.32 -8.32 8.46
CA LEU A 85 10.98 -9.60 8.66
C LEU A 85 10.02 -10.66 9.22
N VAL A 86 9.20 -10.30 10.21
CA VAL A 86 8.14 -11.16 10.76
C VAL A 86 7.18 -11.57 9.65
N LEU A 87 6.68 -10.60 8.88
CA LEU A 87 5.77 -10.85 7.78
C LEU A 87 6.43 -11.75 6.71
N SER A 88 7.71 -11.51 6.39
CA SER A 88 8.45 -12.34 5.43
C SER A 88 8.46 -13.82 5.81
N ARG A 89 8.75 -14.12 7.09
CA ARG A 89 8.78 -15.50 7.61
C ARG A 89 7.38 -16.13 7.61
N GLN A 90 6.34 -15.35 7.91
CA GLN A 90 4.97 -15.86 7.91
C GLN A 90 4.44 -16.19 6.51
N ILE A 91 4.83 -15.41 5.50
CA ILE A 91 4.32 -15.57 4.12
C ILE A 91 5.25 -16.39 3.22
N GLY A 92 6.52 -16.60 3.62
CA GLY A 92 7.53 -17.30 2.81
C GLY A 92 8.12 -16.47 1.66
N VAL A 93 7.88 -15.16 1.64
CA VAL A 93 8.30 -14.24 0.57
C VAL A 93 9.00 -13.03 1.21
N PRO A 94 10.09 -12.50 0.64
CA PRO A 94 10.83 -11.40 1.24
C PRO A 94 10.09 -10.06 1.12
N ALA A 95 9.42 -9.66 2.20
CA ALA A 95 8.86 -8.32 2.37
C ALA A 95 9.94 -7.32 2.82
N SER A 96 9.75 -6.04 2.51
CA SER A 96 10.66 -4.96 2.90
C SER A 96 9.92 -3.67 3.22
N VAL A 97 10.59 -2.76 3.93
CA VAL A 97 10.09 -1.39 4.09
C VAL A 97 10.33 -0.64 2.79
N LYS A 98 9.27 -0.09 2.20
CA LYS A 98 9.35 0.73 1.00
C LYS A 98 9.91 2.10 1.36
N LEU A 99 11.06 2.43 0.78
CA LEU A 99 11.74 3.71 0.95
C LEU A 99 11.95 4.37 -0.41
N SER A 100 12.02 5.69 -0.45
CA SER A 100 12.51 6.38 -1.64
C SER A 100 14.02 6.22 -1.78
N ARG A 101 14.54 6.31 -3.01
CA ARG A 101 16.00 6.25 -3.27
C ARG A 101 16.80 7.28 -2.46
N ALA A 102 16.20 8.42 -2.16
CA ALA A 102 16.83 9.46 -1.35
C ALA A 102 16.97 9.04 0.12
N GLU A 103 15.90 8.46 0.68
CA GLU A 103 15.87 7.97 2.07
C GLU A 103 16.78 6.76 2.29
N GLU A 104 16.92 5.88 1.30
CA GLU A 104 17.87 4.76 1.36
C GLU A 104 19.32 5.23 1.40
N ARG A 105 19.64 6.27 0.63
CA ARG A 105 21.00 6.82 0.56
C ARG A 105 21.37 7.63 1.81
N ASN A 106 20.41 8.37 2.37
CA ASN A 106 20.64 9.29 3.49
C ASN A 106 19.70 8.97 4.68
N PRO A 107 20.12 8.07 5.59
CA PRO A 107 19.33 7.72 6.77
C PRO A 107 19.02 8.90 7.70
N ASP A 108 19.94 9.86 7.84
CA ASP A 108 19.74 11.04 8.68
C ASP A 108 18.66 11.98 8.12
N ASP A 109 18.58 12.11 6.80
CA ASP A 109 17.54 12.91 6.14
C ASP A 109 16.18 12.23 6.27
N ARG A 110 16.13 10.90 6.13
CA ARG A 110 14.92 10.11 6.39
C ARG A 110 14.42 10.33 7.82
N LEU A 111 15.31 10.32 8.81
CA LEU A 111 14.95 10.57 10.21
C LEU A 111 14.39 11.98 10.40
N LYS A 112 15.05 13.01 9.86
CA LYS A 112 14.58 14.41 9.94
C LYS A 112 13.22 14.58 9.27
N ASN A 113 13.02 13.99 8.09
CA ASN A 113 11.74 14.04 7.37
C ASN A 113 10.64 13.35 8.17
N SER A 114 10.92 12.17 8.74
CA SER A 114 9.97 11.44 9.59
C SER A 114 9.58 12.23 10.83
N CYS A 115 10.53 12.92 11.49
CA CYS A 115 10.21 13.83 12.60
C CYS A 115 9.31 14.99 12.14
N SER A 116 9.64 15.63 11.01
CA SER A 116 8.86 16.73 10.45
C SER A 116 7.42 16.33 10.09
N ASP A 117 7.25 15.15 9.49
CA ASP A 117 5.94 14.62 9.13
C ASP A 117 5.13 14.20 10.36
N PHE A 118 5.80 13.66 11.38
CA PHE A 118 5.18 13.37 12.67
C PHE A 118 4.68 14.63 13.37
N LEU A 119 5.45 15.72 13.37
CA LEU A 119 5.02 16.98 14.00
C LEU A 119 3.79 17.59 13.33
N LYS A 120 3.61 17.39 12.01
CA LYS A 120 2.46 17.89 11.26
C LYS A 120 1.22 17.03 11.46
N ASN A 121 1.38 15.71 11.38
CA ASN A 121 0.25 14.78 11.29
C ASN A 121 -0.04 14.06 12.60
N GLN A 122 0.92 14.04 13.54
CA GLN A 122 0.90 13.25 14.78
C GLN A 122 0.72 11.74 14.53
N CYS A 123 1.15 11.28 13.35
CA CYS A 123 1.04 9.90 12.90
C CYS A 123 2.43 9.33 12.63
N LEU A 124 2.68 8.11 13.11
CA LEU A 124 3.81 7.30 12.66
C LEU A 124 3.37 6.51 11.43
N THR A 125 4.05 6.67 10.30
CA THR A 125 3.65 6.03 9.05
C THR A 125 4.78 5.18 8.49
N GLY A 126 4.42 4.14 7.75
CA GLY A 126 5.34 3.28 7.03
C GLY A 126 4.61 2.51 5.94
N VAL A 127 5.37 2.03 4.96
CA VAL A 127 4.82 1.26 3.85
C VAL A 127 5.64 -0.01 3.72
N LEU A 128 4.99 -1.17 3.70
CA LEU A 128 5.61 -2.46 3.45
C LEU A 128 5.39 -2.85 2.00
N PHE A 129 6.48 -3.13 1.30
CA PHE A 129 6.50 -3.73 -0.02
C PHE A 129 6.54 -5.24 0.11
N ILE A 130 5.65 -5.91 -0.62
CA ILE A 130 5.61 -7.37 -0.70
C ILE A 130 5.69 -7.72 -2.18
N PRO A 131 6.70 -8.49 -2.63
CA PRO A 131 6.81 -8.93 -4.01
C PRO A 131 5.53 -9.60 -4.49
N GLU A 132 5.13 -9.29 -5.72
CA GLU A 132 3.96 -9.88 -6.42
C GLU A 132 2.60 -9.64 -5.75
N ALA A 133 2.53 -8.93 -4.62
CA ALA A 133 1.28 -8.52 -4.02
C ALA A 133 0.59 -7.44 -4.86
N ALA A 134 -0.74 -7.43 -4.82
CA ALA A 134 -1.56 -6.46 -5.57
C ALA A 134 -1.35 -5.00 -5.15
N ALA A 135 -0.95 -4.77 -3.90
CA ALA A 135 -0.72 -3.45 -3.33
C ALA A 135 0.35 -3.52 -2.24
N ASN A 136 0.96 -2.38 -1.95
CA ASN A 136 1.77 -2.22 -0.75
C ASN A 136 0.84 -2.15 0.48
N ILE A 137 1.38 -2.49 1.64
CA ILE A 137 0.67 -2.37 2.92
C ILE A 137 1.06 -1.05 3.59
N ASP A 138 0.11 -0.14 3.67
CA ASP A 138 0.26 1.13 4.37
C ASP A 138 -0.03 0.90 5.86
N VAL A 139 0.94 1.23 6.71
CA VAL A 139 0.83 1.14 8.18
C VAL A 139 0.89 2.55 8.74
N SER A 140 -0.12 2.94 9.50
CA SER A 140 -0.21 4.25 10.13
C SER A 140 -0.66 4.11 11.58
N VAL A 141 -0.04 4.87 12.47
CA VAL A 141 -0.36 4.90 13.89
C VAL A 141 -0.66 6.34 14.27
N ASP A 142 -1.93 6.64 14.50
CA ASP A 142 -2.36 7.95 15.00
C ASP A 142 -2.16 7.97 16.52
N VAL A 143 -1.17 8.75 16.97
CA VAL A 143 -0.78 8.81 18.38
C VAL A 143 -1.81 9.55 19.22
N ARG A 144 -2.50 10.53 18.63
CA ARG A 144 -3.52 11.31 19.32
C ARG A 144 -4.80 10.50 19.52
N ALA A 145 -5.23 9.80 18.47
CA ALA A 145 -6.41 8.93 18.50
C ALA A 145 -6.13 7.56 19.13
N ARG A 146 -4.86 7.20 19.34
CA ARG A 146 -4.41 5.88 19.83
C ARG A 146 -4.94 4.74 18.96
N THR A 147 -4.77 4.90 17.66
CA THR A 147 -5.27 3.94 16.67
C THR A 147 -4.17 3.41 15.79
N PHE A 148 -4.25 2.12 15.51
CA PHE A 148 -3.51 1.48 14.43
C PHE A 148 -4.39 1.44 13.21
N SER A 149 -3.86 1.86 12.07
CA SER A 149 -4.50 1.75 10.76
C SER A 149 -3.59 0.95 9.85
N VAL A 150 -4.10 -0.12 9.28
CA VAL A 150 -3.40 -0.90 8.25
C VAL A 150 -4.27 -0.92 7.00
N GLY A 151 -3.71 -0.59 5.86
CA GLY A 151 -4.46 -0.46 4.63
C GLY A 151 -3.69 -0.93 3.39
N ALA A 152 -4.43 -1.08 2.31
CA ALA A 152 -3.89 -1.40 1.01
C ALA A 152 -4.66 -0.63 -0.07
N LYS A 153 -3.93 0.15 -0.86
CA LYS A 153 -4.46 0.99 -1.94
C LYS A 153 -4.27 0.35 -3.31
N LEU A 154 -5.37 0.26 -4.06
CA LEU A 154 -5.42 -0.28 -5.42
C LEU A 154 -5.88 0.79 -6.41
N ASP A 155 -5.29 0.79 -7.59
CA ASP A 155 -5.83 1.58 -8.70
C ASP A 155 -7.22 1.04 -9.09
N ALA A 156 -8.14 1.96 -9.31
CA ALA A 156 -9.51 1.58 -9.61
C ALA A 156 -9.63 1.13 -11.08
N PRO A 157 -10.39 0.07 -11.39
CA PRO A 157 -10.52 -0.48 -12.74
C PRO A 157 -10.86 0.58 -13.79
N ALA A 158 -10.03 0.73 -14.83
CA ALA A 158 -10.23 1.75 -15.85
C ALA A 158 -11.31 1.38 -16.90
N ASP A 159 -11.60 0.08 -17.06
CA ASP A 159 -12.68 -0.44 -17.91
C ASP A 159 -14.08 -0.13 -17.34
N ARG A 160 -14.18 0.13 -16.03
CA ARG A 160 -15.45 0.40 -15.34
C ARG A 160 -15.75 1.89 -15.30
N LYS A 161 -16.81 2.32 -15.99
CA LYS A 161 -17.22 3.74 -16.03
C LYS A 161 -17.93 4.22 -14.76
N ARG A 162 -18.68 3.37 -14.06
CA ARG A 162 -19.49 3.77 -12.90
C ARG A 162 -18.73 3.58 -11.59
N THR A 163 -18.86 4.53 -10.67
CA THR A 163 -18.34 4.44 -9.29
C THR A 163 -18.79 3.18 -8.58
N THR A 164 -20.08 2.85 -8.68
CA THR A 164 -20.65 1.64 -8.07
C THR A 164 -20.03 0.37 -8.62
N SER A 165 -19.73 0.30 -9.92
CA SER A 165 -19.06 -0.83 -10.53
C SER A 165 -17.60 -0.97 -10.06
N LYS A 166 -16.88 0.13 -9.85
CA LYS A 166 -15.52 0.11 -9.29
C LYS A 166 -15.52 -0.34 -7.83
N ILE A 167 -16.48 0.10 -7.01
CA ILE A 167 -16.56 -0.34 -5.60
C ILE A 167 -16.98 -1.81 -5.51
N ASN A 168 -17.96 -2.25 -6.30
CA ASN A 168 -18.35 -3.66 -6.36
C ASN A 168 -17.20 -4.59 -6.77
N TRP A 169 -16.28 -4.13 -7.61
CA TRP A 169 -15.05 -4.87 -7.92
C TRP A 169 -14.23 -5.15 -6.66
N LEU A 170 -13.99 -4.13 -5.84
CA LEU A 170 -13.24 -4.29 -4.60
C LEU A 170 -14.00 -5.16 -3.59
N LEU A 171 -15.29 -4.88 -3.37
CA LEU A 171 -16.14 -5.64 -2.44
C LEU A 171 -16.18 -7.13 -2.81
N SER A 172 -16.13 -7.46 -4.10
CA SER A 172 -16.11 -8.85 -4.56
C SER A 172 -14.88 -9.66 -4.10
N GLN A 173 -13.78 -8.98 -3.73
CA GLN A 173 -12.52 -9.58 -3.27
C GLN A 173 -12.46 -9.74 -1.74
N ILE A 174 -13.30 -9.01 -1.00
CA ILE A 174 -13.29 -8.93 0.47
C ILE A 174 -14.63 -9.36 1.09
N LYS A 175 -15.30 -10.35 0.51
CA LYS A 175 -16.63 -10.80 0.97
C LYS A 175 -16.63 -11.38 2.39
N ASP A 176 -15.57 -12.10 2.75
CA ASP A 176 -15.46 -12.79 4.05
C ASP A 176 -14.87 -11.91 5.15
N VAL A 177 -14.48 -10.68 4.83
CA VAL A 177 -13.85 -9.76 5.79
C VAL A 177 -14.91 -9.26 6.78
N PRO A 178 -14.63 -9.27 8.09
CA PRO A 178 -15.57 -8.73 9.07
C PRO A 178 -15.79 -7.22 8.80
N PRO A 179 -17.04 -6.74 8.79
CA PRO A 179 -17.32 -5.33 8.52
C PRO A 179 -16.89 -4.41 9.68
N GLU A 180 -16.72 -4.97 10.87
CA GLU A 180 -16.24 -4.27 12.06
C GLU A 180 -14.87 -3.67 11.78
N ASN A 181 -14.69 -2.41 12.17
CA ASN A 181 -13.40 -1.70 12.11
C ASN A 181 -12.77 -1.63 10.71
N THR A 182 -13.52 -1.96 9.65
CA THR A 182 -13.06 -1.97 8.27
C THR A 182 -13.74 -0.86 7.48
N PHE A 183 -12.94 -0.06 6.80
CA PHE A 183 -13.35 1.13 6.06
C PHE A 183 -12.82 1.04 4.63
N ILE A 184 -13.61 1.61 3.71
CA ILE A 184 -13.19 1.81 2.33
C ILE A 184 -13.00 3.30 2.10
N ARG A 185 -11.79 3.67 1.68
CA ARG A 185 -11.47 5.02 1.21
C ARG A 185 -11.52 5.06 -0.31
N VAL A 186 -12.35 5.95 -0.83
CA VAL A 186 -12.53 6.19 -2.26
C VAL A 186 -11.73 7.41 -2.63
N HIS A 187 -10.68 7.23 -3.43
CA HIS A 187 -9.80 8.32 -3.86
C HIS A 187 -10.32 8.92 -5.15
N TRP A 188 -10.47 10.25 -5.14
CA TRP A 188 -11.06 11.02 -6.23
C TRP A 188 -9.99 11.86 -6.93
N PRO A 189 -10.06 12.02 -8.26
CA PRO A 189 -9.11 12.87 -8.99
C PRO A 189 -9.10 14.31 -8.45
N ARG A 190 -7.95 14.77 -7.96
CA ARG A 190 -7.73 16.14 -7.46
C ARG A 190 -8.65 16.56 -6.30
N ARG A 191 -9.18 15.61 -5.53
CA ARG A 191 -10.03 15.86 -4.36
C ARG A 191 -9.57 15.02 -3.18
N ALA A 192 -10.05 15.35 -1.98
CA ALA A 192 -9.88 14.50 -0.81
C ALA A 192 -10.61 13.17 -1.01
N TYR A 193 -10.13 12.11 -0.36
CA TYR A 193 -10.83 10.84 -0.37
C TYR A 193 -12.13 10.95 0.45
N THR A 194 -13.12 10.13 0.10
CA THR A 194 -14.28 9.88 0.97
C THR A 194 -14.11 8.55 1.68
N GLN A 195 -14.60 8.43 2.91
CA GLN A 195 -14.48 7.22 3.71
C GLN A 195 -15.87 6.70 4.07
N HIS A 196 -16.07 5.40 3.91
CA HIS A 196 -17.30 4.70 4.26
C HIS A 196 -16.97 3.42 5.02
N THR A 197 -17.87 2.96 5.89
CA THR A 197 -17.70 1.66 6.54
C THR A 197 -17.95 0.53 5.54
N LEU A 198 -17.31 -0.63 5.76
CA LEU A 198 -17.59 -1.82 4.94
C LEU A 198 -19.05 -2.29 5.09
N ALA A 199 -19.66 -2.07 6.27
CA ALA A 199 -21.07 -2.39 6.52
C ALA A 199 -22.01 -1.56 5.62
N GLU A 200 -21.84 -0.24 5.58
CA GLU A 200 -22.67 0.67 4.77
C GLU A 200 -22.57 0.33 3.28
N LEU A 201 -21.35 0.11 2.76
CA LEU A 201 -21.15 -0.19 1.35
C LEU A 201 -21.67 -1.57 0.93
N ARG A 202 -21.73 -2.53 1.86
CA ARG A 202 -22.37 -3.83 1.60
C ARG A 202 -23.90 -3.72 1.54
N GLN A 203 -24.48 -2.77 2.26
CA GLN A 203 -25.93 -2.51 2.22
C GLN A 203 -26.32 -1.70 0.99
N ASP A 204 -25.62 -0.58 0.73
CA ASP A 204 -25.86 0.25 -0.44
C ASP A 204 -24.57 0.92 -0.95
N VAL A 205 -24.14 0.49 -2.14
CA VAL A 205 -22.96 1.01 -2.83
C VAL A 205 -23.19 2.43 -3.37
N ASN A 206 -24.45 2.86 -3.55
CA ASN A 206 -24.75 4.17 -4.12
C ASN A 206 -24.37 5.33 -3.19
N ILE A 207 -24.25 5.08 -1.89
CA ILE A 207 -23.81 6.06 -0.89
C ILE A 207 -22.47 6.71 -1.29
N ALA A 208 -21.54 5.92 -1.83
CA ALA A 208 -20.24 6.43 -2.27
C ALA A 208 -20.31 7.20 -3.60
N ALA A 209 -21.28 6.92 -4.45
CA ALA A 209 -21.47 7.64 -5.71
C ALA A 209 -22.09 9.03 -5.52
N GLY A 210 -22.81 9.25 -4.41
CA GLY A 210 -23.43 10.53 -4.08
C GLY A 210 -22.45 11.66 -3.76
N ALA A 211 -21.19 11.36 -3.43
CA ALA A 211 -20.21 12.38 -3.06
C ALA A 211 -19.80 13.28 -4.22
N TYR A 212 -19.59 12.71 -5.41
CA TYR A 212 -19.23 13.44 -6.63
C TYR A 212 -19.84 12.73 -7.85
N SER A 213 -20.99 13.23 -8.34
CA SER A 213 -21.73 12.63 -9.46
C SER A 213 -20.96 12.63 -10.78
N ASP A 214 -20.10 13.63 -10.97
CA ASP A 214 -19.44 13.90 -12.25
C ASP A 214 -18.03 13.28 -12.32
N LEU A 215 -17.56 12.67 -11.23
CA LEU A 215 -16.23 12.10 -11.10
C LEU A 215 -16.29 10.58 -10.96
N THR A 216 -15.22 9.94 -11.40
CA THR A 216 -15.00 8.51 -11.14
C THR A 216 -13.78 8.34 -10.25
N PRO A 217 -13.80 7.39 -9.30
CA PRO A 217 -12.65 7.13 -8.44
C PRO A 217 -11.41 6.75 -9.25
N SER A 218 -10.25 7.26 -8.85
CA SER A 218 -8.95 6.89 -9.40
C SER A 218 -8.35 5.69 -8.68
N ALA A 219 -8.58 5.57 -7.38
CA ALA A 219 -8.09 4.46 -6.56
C ALA A 219 -9.09 4.13 -5.45
N LEU A 220 -8.99 2.91 -4.94
CA LEU A 220 -9.77 2.41 -3.82
C LEU A 220 -8.81 1.82 -2.79
N GLU A 221 -9.04 2.10 -1.52
CA GLU A 221 -8.19 1.65 -0.42
C GLU A 221 -9.05 0.97 0.64
N VAL A 222 -8.65 -0.23 1.04
CA VAL A 222 -9.24 -0.94 2.19
C VAL A 222 -8.38 -0.61 3.40
N VAL A 223 -9.00 -0.19 4.51
CA VAL A 223 -8.30 0.15 5.75
C VAL A 223 -8.98 -0.53 6.92
N VAL A 224 -8.21 -1.23 7.75
CA VAL A 224 -8.64 -1.70 9.07
C VAL A 224 -8.09 -0.76 10.12
N VAL A 225 -8.96 -0.26 10.99
CA VAL A 225 -8.60 0.66 12.07
C VAL A 225 -8.90 0.02 13.42
N LYS A 226 -7.88 -0.18 14.25
CA LYS A 226 -8.02 -0.78 15.58
C LYS A 226 -7.67 0.23 16.66
N HIS A 227 -8.64 0.49 17.54
CA HIS A 227 -8.43 1.27 18.75
C HIS A 227 -7.75 0.42 19.81
N THR A 228 -6.74 0.97 20.44
CA THR A 228 -6.04 0.33 21.56
C THR A 228 -5.88 1.36 22.66
N ASP A 229 -6.56 1.16 23.79
CA ASP A 229 -6.56 2.16 24.86
C ASP A 229 -5.26 2.09 25.68
N ARG A 230 -5.28 1.34 26.78
CA ARG A 230 -4.19 1.32 27.77
C ARG A 230 -2.92 0.65 27.23
N ARG A 231 -3.06 -0.37 26.39
CA ARG A 231 -1.91 -1.11 25.80
C ARG A 231 -1.10 -0.24 24.84
N PHE A 232 -1.71 0.77 24.21
CA PHE A 232 -1.02 1.67 23.29
C PHE A 232 0.10 2.46 23.97
N THR A 233 -0.08 2.86 25.22
CA THR A 233 0.96 3.58 25.99
C THR A 233 2.03 2.63 26.54
N GLN A 234 1.80 1.31 26.56
CA GLN A 234 2.78 0.35 27.06
C GLN A 234 3.85 0.08 26.01
N VAL A 235 5.12 0.09 26.43
CA VAL A 235 6.24 -0.08 25.51
C VAL A 235 6.26 -1.42 24.77
N THR A 236 5.91 -2.52 25.46
CA THR A 236 5.76 -3.85 24.88
C THR A 236 4.39 -4.05 24.24
N GLY A 237 3.33 -3.60 24.91
CA GLY A 237 1.95 -3.77 24.41
C GLY A 237 1.74 -3.13 23.03
N PHE A 238 2.37 -1.99 22.77
CA PHE A 238 2.37 -1.35 21.45
C PHE A 238 2.92 -2.27 20.35
N VAL A 239 4.09 -2.88 20.60
CA VAL A 239 4.78 -3.76 19.63
C VAL A 239 3.98 -5.04 19.42
N GLU A 240 3.54 -5.69 20.49
CA GLU A 240 2.70 -6.90 20.41
C GLU A 240 1.42 -6.66 19.59
N ASP A 241 0.78 -5.50 19.76
CA ASP A 241 -0.46 -5.19 19.08
C ASP A 241 -0.24 -4.93 17.57
N ILE A 242 0.81 -4.20 17.18
CA ILE A 242 1.09 -3.94 15.77
C ILE A 242 1.61 -5.18 15.02
N GLU A 243 2.46 -5.99 15.69
CA GLU A 243 2.94 -7.28 15.17
C GLU A 243 1.81 -8.30 15.00
N LYS A 244 0.68 -8.09 15.67
CA LYS A 244 -0.54 -8.88 15.45
C LYS A 244 -1.39 -8.33 14.31
N ILE A 245 -1.66 -7.02 14.31
CA ILE A 245 -2.62 -6.38 13.37
C ILE A 245 -2.12 -6.46 11.93
N VAL A 246 -0.83 -6.21 11.69
CA VAL A 246 -0.28 -6.15 10.31
C VAL A 246 -0.36 -7.52 9.61
N PRO A 247 0.10 -8.64 10.21
CA PRO A 247 -0.13 -9.97 9.65
C PRO A 247 -1.59 -10.36 9.49
N GLU A 248 -2.45 -10.06 10.47
CA GLU A 248 -3.88 -10.35 10.39
C GLU A 248 -4.53 -9.64 9.20
N PHE A 249 -4.17 -8.36 8.97
CA PHE A 249 -4.62 -7.61 7.80
C PHE A 249 -4.13 -8.24 6.49
N TYR A 250 -2.85 -8.59 6.39
CA TYR A 250 -2.32 -9.18 5.16
C TYR A 250 -2.96 -10.56 4.88
N GLY A 251 -3.10 -11.41 5.88
CA GLY A 251 -3.72 -12.73 5.74
C GLY A 251 -5.20 -12.66 5.38
N SER A 252 -5.96 -11.74 5.97
CA SER A 252 -7.42 -11.65 5.74
C SER A 252 -7.81 -10.84 4.50
N ILE A 253 -7.08 -9.76 4.21
CA ILE A 253 -7.40 -8.79 3.14
C ILE A 253 -6.28 -8.78 2.10
N GLY A 254 -5.06 -8.42 2.50
CA GLY A 254 -3.96 -8.11 1.56
C GLY A 254 -3.66 -9.21 0.55
N SER A 255 -3.62 -10.47 0.99
CA SER A 255 -3.35 -11.66 0.17
C SER A 255 -4.48 -11.99 -0.82
N ARG A 256 -5.70 -11.49 -0.58
CA ARG A 256 -6.88 -11.73 -1.43
C ARG A 256 -7.07 -10.66 -2.49
N LEU A 257 -6.42 -9.51 -2.32
CA LEU A 257 -6.50 -8.41 -3.27
C LEU A 257 -5.83 -8.79 -4.60
N LYS A 258 -6.41 -8.32 -5.68
CA LYS A 258 -5.92 -8.45 -7.06
C LYS A 258 -5.84 -7.07 -7.67
N ALA A 259 -4.66 -6.70 -8.15
CA ALA A 259 -4.47 -5.46 -8.88
C ALA A 259 -5.25 -5.53 -10.19
N TRP A 260 -5.89 -4.42 -10.56
CA TRP A 260 -6.51 -4.34 -11.87
C TRP A 260 -5.42 -4.33 -12.95
N GLN A 261 -5.63 -5.14 -13.99
CA GLN A 261 -4.74 -5.21 -15.14
C GLN A 261 -5.53 -4.83 -16.40
N PRO A 262 -4.97 -3.98 -17.29
CA PRO A 262 -5.61 -3.68 -18.55
C PRO A 262 -5.73 -4.95 -19.40
N PRO A 263 -6.79 -5.09 -20.21
CA PRO A 263 -6.90 -6.21 -21.14
C PRO A 263 -5.72 -6.21 -22.11
N ALA A 264 -5.24 -7.40 -22.47
CA ALA A 264 -4.14 -7.53 -23.41
C ALA A 264 -4.50 -6.86 -24.74
N PRO A 265 -3.58 -6.09 -25.36
CA PRO A 265 -3.83 -5.50 -26.66
C PRO A 265 -4.13 -6.61 -27.66
N THR A 266 -5.28 -6.51 -28.32
CA THR A 266 -5.72 -7.49 -29.33
C THR A 266 -5.35 -6.97 -30.72
N ILE A 267 -4.97 -7.86 -31.63
CA ILE A 267 -4.78 -7.53 -33.04
C ILE A 267 -6.12 -7.01 -33.56
N ARG A 268 -6.09 -5.82 -34.18
CA ARG A 268 -7.28 -5.25 -34.80
C ARG A 268 -7.71 -6.17 -35.95
N PRO A 269 -9.01 -6.43 -36.13
CA PRO A 269 -9.48 -7.33 -37.17
C PRO A 269 -9.06 -6.86 -38.58
N GLU A 270 -8.84 -5.56 -38.78
CA GLU A 270 -8.36 -4.98 -40.05
C GLU A 270 -6.84 -5.12 -40.26
N ARG A 271 -6.10 -5.68 -39.29
CA ARG A 271 -4.64 -5.88 -39.35
C ARG A 271 -4.27 -7.32 -38.98
N ASN A 272 -5.11 -8.26 -39.38
CA ASN A 272 -5.02 -9.64 -38.94
C ASN A 272 -4.04 -10.47 -39.79
N ASP A 273 -3.75 -10.04 -41.02
CA ASP A 273 -2.76 -10.66 -41.88
C ASP A 273 -1.49 -9.80 -41.99
N ARG A 274 -0.36 -10.44 -42.32
CA ARG A 274 0.92 -9.76 -42.52
C ARG A 274 0.87 -8.77 -43.69
N SER A 275 0.05 -9.04 -44.71
CA SER A 275 -0.17 -8.13 -45.84
C SER A 275 -0.78 -6.81 -45.41
N ASP A 276 -1.65 -6.83 -44.40
CA ASP A 276 -2.41 -5.67 -43.91
C ASP A 276 -1.51 -4.67 -43.15
N VAL A 277 -0.30 -5.10 -42.81
CA VAL A 277 0.75 -4.30 -42.17
C VAL A 277 2.05 -4.28 -42.99
N SER A 278 1.94 -4.59 -44.28
CA SER A 278 3.04 -4.40 -45.23
C SER A 278 3.38 -2.91 -45.38
N ARG A 279 4.58 -2.60 -45.89
CA ARG A 279 4.98 -1.19 -46.08
C ARG A 279 4.07 -0.50 -47.10
N GLU A 280 3.62 -1.27 -48.08
CA GLU A 280 2.72 -0.89 -49.15
C GLU A 280 1.32 -0.60 -48.58
N ALA A 281 0.74 -1.52 -47.81
CA ALA A 281 -0.57 -1.32 -47.18
C ALA A 281 -0.58 -0.13 -46.19
N ILE A 282 0.50 0.07 -45.44
CA ILE A 282 0.63 1.23 -44.54
C ILE A 282 0.75 2.54 -45.33
N SER A 283 1.43 2.52 -46.49
CA SER A 283 1.55 3.70 -47.35
C SER A 283 0.21 4.08 -47.97
N GLU A 284 -0.55 3.10 -48.44
CA GLU A 284 -1.89 3.29 -49.00
C GLU A 284 -2.87 3.82 -47.94
N ASP A 285 -2.92 3.22 -46.74
CA ASP A 285 -3.72 3.69 -45.59
C ASP A 285 -3.36 5.15 -45.21
N ALA A 286 -2.08 5.51 -45.28
CA ALA A 286 -1.61 6.87 -45.00
C ALA A 286 -2.02 7.88 -46.09
N GLU A 287 -1.96 7.51 -47.37
CA GLU A 287 -2.40 8.35 -48.50
C GLU A 287 -3.91 8.56 -48.48
N GLU A 288 -4.69 7.51 -48.19
CA GLU A 288 -6.14 7.61 -48.00
C GLU A 288 -6.49 8.51 -46.82
N THR A 289 -5.84 8.32 -45.67
CA THR A 289 -6.04 9.19 -44.49
C THR A 289 -5.68 10.65 -44.79
N ALA A 290 -4.62 10.92 -45.56
CA ALA A 290 -4.24 12.28 -45.97
C ALA A 290 -5.25 12.91 -46.94
N ALA A 291 -5.82 12.12 -47.86
CA ALA A 291 -6.89 12.54 -48.76
C ALA A 291 -8.18 12.86 -48.00
N GLU A 292 -8.53 12.07 -46.97
CA GLU A 292 -9.68 12.33 -46.11
C GLU A 292 -9.50 13.59 -45.26
N LEU A 293 -8.33 13.76 -44.64
CA LEU A 293 -8.02 14.95 -43.83
C LEU A 293 -7.98 16.23 -44.67
N SER A 294 -7.54 16.16 -45.93
CA SER A 294 -7.54 17.32 -46.84
C SER A 294 -8.91 17.66 -47.42
N ASN A 295 -9.84 16.69 -47.47
CA ASN A 295 -11.22 16.89 -47.88
C ASN A 295 -12.17 17.28 -46.73
N GLN A 296 -11.70 17.27 -45.46
CA GLN A 296 -12.48 17.82 -44.35
C GLN A 296 -12.50 19.35 -44.44
N PRO A 297 -13.69 19.98 -44.47
CA PRO A 297 -13.77 21.44 -44.49
C PRO A 297 -13.20 22.01 -43.20
N ASP A 298 -12.38 23.06 -43.34
CA ASP A 298 -11.75 23.77 -42.24
C ASP A 298 -12.80 24.12 -41.15
N PRO A 299 -12.62 23.71 -39.88
CA PRO A 299 -13.58 23.98 -38.82
C PRO A 299 -13.87 25.47 -38.60
N GLN A 300 -13.05 26.39 -39.16
CA GLN A 300 -13.35 27.82 -39.17
C GLN A 300 -14.43 28.24 -40.19
N THR A 301 -14.66 27.48 -41.26
CA THR A 301 -15.65 27.84 -42.29
C THR A 301 -17.09 27.49 -41.89
N GLN A 302 -17.31 26.55 -40.97
CA GLN A 302 -18.65 26.20 -40.46
C GLN A 302 -19.24 27.29 -39.52
N LYS A 303 -18.40 28.08 -38.82
CA LYS A 303 -18.89 29.15 -37.93
C LYS A 303 -19.44 30.39 -38.65
N LYS A 304 -19.14 30.59 -39.94
CA LYS A 304 -19.57 31.78 -40.69
C LYS A 304 -20.94 31.66 -41.39
N LYS A 305 -21.59 30.49 -41.38
CA LYS A 305 -22.89 30.29 -42.06
C LYS A 305 -24.14 30.52 -41.19
N PHE A 306 -23.98 30.93 -39.93
CA PHE A 306 -25.10 31.17 -38.98
C PHE A 306 -25.22 32.63 -38.54
N TRP A 307 -25.13 33.58 -39.47
CA TRP A 307 -25.55 34.97 -39.25
C TRP A 307 -26.28 35.50 -40.50
N PHE A 308 -27.57 35.19 -40.59
CA PHE A 308 -28.60 36.01 -41.19
C PHE A 308 -29.90 35.79 -40.41
#